data_AF-A0A2A2IPE0-F1
#
_entry.id   AF-A0A2A2IPE0-F1
#
_cell.length_a   1.000
_cell.length_b   1.000
_cell.length_c   1.000
_cell.angle_alpha   90.00
_cell.angle_beta   90.00
_cell.angle_gamma   90.00
#
_symmetry.space_group_name_H-M   'P 1'
#
loop_
_entity.id
_entity.type
_entity.pdbx_description
1 polymer ?
#
loop_
_entity_poly.entity_id
_entity_poly.type
_entity_poly.pdbx_seq_one_letter_code
_entity_poly.pdbx_strand_id
1 'polypeptide(L)'
;MDTFDNIAQYPIYFAPGCRLMQLEPAMVSEVYDYLRKLFGNIRLYTRCCAFDDAKQHDEEAVFITLCDSCFKIYGETYANLHMRDFWSVYDEYKTIYPLGDNEAKLRDALDSTMCAPAPIKAMRPFFDEWKTWSTSHREPEK
;
A
#
# COMPACT_ATOMS: atom_id res chain seq x y z
N MET A 1 26.06 -16.20 -8.35
CA MET A 1 24.76 -16.79 -7.99
C MET A 1 24.48 -16.26 -6.60
N ASP A 2 24.32 -14.94 -6.50
CA ASP A 2 24.41 -14.15 -5.28
C ASP A 2 23.73 -12.85 -5.70
N THR A 3 22.52 -12.49 -5.30
CA THR A 3 22.05 -12.31 -3.93
C THR A 3 20.53 -12.51 -4.01
N PHE A 4 20.01 -13.67 -3.61
CA PHE A 4 18.64 -13.66 -3.11
C PHE A 4 18.76 -12.84 -1.83
N ASP A 5 18.50 -11.53 -1.91
CA ASP A 5 18.47 -10.66 -0.74
C ASP A 5 17.68 -11.43 0.31
N ASN A 6 18.34 -11.74 1.43
CA ASN A 6 17.80 -12.62 2.45
C ASN A 6 16.72 -11.85 3.22
N ILE A 7 15.71 -11.35 2.52
CA ILE A 7 14.59 -10.54 3.02
C ILE A 7 13.82 -11.28 4.11
N ALA A 8 13.93 -12.61 4.14
CA ALA A 8 13.40 -13.47 5.19
C ALA A 8 14.12 -13.31 6.55
N GLN A 9 15.26 -12.62 6.61
CA GLN A 9 15.96 -12.33 7.88
C GLN A 9 15.29 -11.22 8.70
N TYR A 10 14.44 -10.41 8.06
CA TYR A 10 13.72 -9.32 8.70
C TYR A 10 12.22 -9.63 8.78
N PRO A 11 11.47 -9.01 9.71
CA PRO A 11 10.02 -9.03 9.66
C PRO A 11 9.50 -8.51 8.32
N ILE A 12 8.61 -9.29 7.68
CA ILE A 12 8.02 -8.94 6.39
C ILE A 12 6.59 -8.46 6.61
N TYR A 13 6.31 -7.27 6.08
CA TYR A 13 5.00 -6.65 6.09
C TYR A 13 4.49 -6.50 4.65
N PHE A 14 3.23 -6.86 4.44
CA PHE A 14 2.52 -6.55 3.20
C PHE A 14 1.70 -5.28 3.40
N ALA A 15 2.06 -4.21 2.69
CA ALA A 15 1.36 -2.93 2.69
C ALA A 15 0.61 -2.74 1.36
N PRO A 16 -0.63 -3.26 1.21
CA PRO A 16 -1.38 -3.23 -0.05
C PRO A 16 -1.76 -1.82 -0.54
N GLY A 17 -1.70 -0.81 0.34
CA GLY A 17 -2.22 0.52 0.08
C GLY A 17 -3.69 0.67 0.51
N CYS A 18 -4.02 1.85 1.04
CA CYS A 18 -5.32 2.12 1.65
C CYS A 18 -6.49 1.97 0.68
N ARG A 19 -6.30 2.37 -0.59
CA ARG A 19 -7.35 2.33 -1.59
C ARG A 19 -7.70 0.91 -2.03
N LEU A 20 -6.70 0.07 -2.25
CA LEU A 20 -6.91 -1.33 -2.60
C LEU A 20 -7.62 -2.09 -1.47
N MET A 21 -7.25 -1.82 -0.22
CA MET A 21 -7.96 -2.38 0.95
C MET A 21 -9.43 -1.95 1.04
N GLN A 22 -9.74 -0.73 0.63
CA GLN A 22 -11.12 -0.21 0.70
C GLN A 22 -12.00 -0.70 -0.45
N LEU A 23 -11.44 -0.80 -1.66
CA LEU A 23 -12.21 -1.11 -2.85
C LEU A 23 -12.24 -2.61 -3.17
N GLU A 24 -11.13 -3.32 -2.94
CA GLU A 24 -10.95 -4.73 -3.33
C GLU A 24 -10.33 -5.56 -2.18
N PRO A 25 -10.99 -5.66 -1.01
CA PRO A 25 -10.44 -6.38 0.14
C PRO A 25 -10.23 -7.88 -0.11
N ALA A 26 -11.04 -8.50 -0.98
CA ALA A 26 -10.87 -9.91 -1.36
C ALA A 26 -9.54 -10.12 -2.09
N MET A 27 -9.21 -9.23 -3.05
CA MET A 27 -7.94 -9.26 -3.77
C MET A 27 -6.74 -9.08 -2.82
N VAL A 28 -6.86 -8.18 -1.84
CA VAL A 28 -5.83 -8.02 -0.81
C VAL A 28 -5.59 -9.32 -0.05
N SER A 29 -6.65 -10.04 0.31
CA SER A 29 -6.54 -11.34 0.96
C SER A 29 -5.84 -12.37 0.08
N GLU A 30 -6.18 -12.44 -1.20
CA GLU A 30 -5.56 -13.37 -2.15
C GLU A 30 -4.06 -13.12 -2.31
N VAL A 31 -3.67 -11.85 -2.46
CA VAL A 31 -2.25 -11.46 -2.56
C VAL A 31 -1.52 -11.74 -1.25
N TYR A 32 -2.14 -11.44 -0.11
CA TYR A 32 -1.58 -11.73 1.20
C TYR A 32 -1.34 -13.24 1.38
N ASP A 33 -2.30 -14.07 1.03
CA ASP A 33 -2.18 -15.53 1.10
C ASP A 33 -1.10 -16.08 0.17
N TYR A 34 -0.95 -15.48 -1.03
CA TYR A 34 0.15 -15.78 -1.93
C TYR A 34 1.51 -15.49 -1.28
N LEU A 35 1.71 -14.27 -0.76
CA LEU A 35 2.95 -13.88 -0.10
C LEU A 35 3.23 -14.73 1.15
N ARG A 36 2.19 -15.10 1.89
CA ARG A 36 2.29 -15.99 3.07
C ARG A 36 2.77 -17.38 2.70
N LYS A 37 2.40 -17.91 1.52
CA LYS A 37 2.93 -19.19 1.02
C LYS A 37 4.42 -19.11 0.69
N LEU A 38 4.89 -17.96 0.22
CA LEU A 38 6.31 -17.74 -0.12
C LEU A 38 7.19 -17.55 1.11
N PHE A 39 6.77 -16.67 2.03
CA PHE A 39 7.63 -16.18 3.11
C PHE A 39 7.21 -16.67 4.50
N GLY A 40 6.12 -17.43 4.60
CA GLY A 40 5.60 -17.94 5.86
C GLY A 40 5.00 -16.84 6.72
N ASN A 41 5.69 -16.45 7.78
CA ASN A 41 5.15 -15.54 8.79
C ASN A 41 5.31 -14.07 8.37
N ILE A 42 4.35 -13.59 7.58
CA ILE A 42 4.24 -12.17 7.20
C ILE A 42 3.08 -11.51 7.94
N ARG A 43 3.09 -10.17 8.01
CA ARG A 43 2.03 -9.37 8.64
C ARG A 43 1.37 -8.45 7.63
N LEU A 44 0.05 -8.30 7.71
CA LEU A 44 -0.67 -7.31 6.92
C LEU A 44 -0.53 -5.93 7.58
N TYR A 45 -0.05 -4.95 6.83
CA TYR A 45 0.11 -3.57 7.28
C TYR A 45 -1.03 -2.70 6.71
N THR A 46 -1.98 -2.35 7.58
CA THR A 46 -3.25 -1.74 7.19
C THR A 46 -3.28 -0.21 7.27
N ARG A 47 -2.14 0.42 7.59
CA ARG A 47 -2.06 1.88 7.73
C ARG A 47 -1.87 2.56 6.37
N CYS A 48 -2.44 3.75 6.25
CA CYS A 48 -2.29 4.60 5.07
C CYS A 48 -1.00 5.40 5.17
N CYS A 49 -0.14 5.31 4.17
CA CYS A 49 1.14 6.04 4.13
C CYS A 49 1.01 7.56 4.31
N ALA A 50 -0.11 8.16 3.88
CA ALA A 50 -0.34 9.61 4.03
C ALA A 50 -0.65 10.06 5.48
N PHE A 51 -1.03 9.11 6.34
CA PHE A 51 -1.39 9.36 7.75
C PHE A 51 -0.58 8.52 8.71
N ASP A 52 0.52 7.95 8.22
CA ASP A 52 1.39 7.13 9.05
C ASP A 52 2.41 8.00 9.78
N ASP A 53 2.68 7.66 11.04
CA ASP A 53 3.63 8.42 11.87
C ASP A 53 4.98 7.71 11.86
N ALA A 54 6.02 8.43 11.47
CA ALA A 54 7.39 7.95 11.26
C ALA A 54 8.06 7.26 12.47
N LYS A 55 7.37 7.20 13.62
CA LYS A 55 7.84 6.57 14.86
C LYS A 55 7.32 5.16 15.09
N GLN A 56 6.59 4.60 14.13
CA GLN A 56 5.95 3.28 14.28
C GLN A 56 6.90 2.10 14.03
N HIS A 57 8.01 2.34 13.32
CA HIS A 57 8.98 1.30 12.94
C HIS A 57 10.37 1.73 13.36
N ASP A 58 10.82 1.22 14.50
CA ASP A 58 12.20 1.36 14.98
C ASP A 58 13.07 0.14 14.58
N GLU A 59 12.45 -0.95 14.11
CA GLU A 59 13.11 -2.19 13.67
C GLU A 59 13.41 -2.19 12.16
N GLU A 60 14.50 -2.83 11.73
CA GLU A 60 14.70 -3.11 10.30
C GLU A 60 13.63 -4.10 9.80
N ALA A 61 12.90 -3.73 8.75
CA ALA A 61 11.80 -4.53 8.23
C ALA A 61 11.69 -4.45 6.71
N VAL A 62 11.08 -5.46 6.09
CA VAL A 62 10.79 -5.46 4.65
C VAL A 62 9.32 -5.15 4.42
N PHE A 63 9.06 -4.18 3.55
CA PHE A 63 7.71 -3.81 3.14
C PHE A 63 7.50 -4.20 1.68
N ILE A 64 6.56 -5.11 1.44
CA ILE A 64 6.10 -5.46 0.10
C ILE A 64 4.83 -4.67 -0.18
N THR A 65 4.76 -3.94 -1.30
CA THR A 65 3.59 -3.11 -1.64
C THR A 65 3.20 -3.20 -3.10
N LEU A 66 1.91 -2.97 -3.36
CA LEU A 66 1.29 -2.82 -4.68
C LEU A 66 0.99 -1.34 -5.01
N CYS A 67 1.30 -0.43 -4.08
CA CYS A 67 0.91 0.97 -4.15
C CYS A 67 2.16 1.84 -4.31
N ASP A 68 2.30 2.47 -5.48
CA ASP A 68 3.44 3.35 -5.79
C ASP A 68 3.62 4.47 -4.75
N SER A 69 2.51 5.05 -4.29
CA SER A 69 2.53 6.07 -3.24
C SER A 69 3.06 5.53 -1.92
N CYS A 70 2.66 4.32 -1.52
CA CYS A 70 3.21 3.68 -0.33
C CYS A 70 4.69 3.32 -0.51
N PHE A 71 5.08 2.84 -1.69
CA PHE A 71 6.47 2.53 -2.01
C PHE A 71 7.36 3.76 -1.78
N LYS A 72 6.96 4.90 -2.36
CA LYS A 72 7.68 6.17 -2.25
C LYS A 72 7.64 6.73 -0.82
N ILE A 73 6.46 6.91 -0.25
CA ILE A 73 6.30 7.60 1.04
C ILE A 73 6.99 6.80 2.16
N TYR A 74 6.79 5.48 2.24
CA TYR A 74 7.45 4.69 3.29
C TYR A 74 8.97 4.63 3.09
N GLY A 75 9.45 4.47 1.86
CA GLY A 75 10.88 4.47 1.55
C GLY A 75 11.58 5.81 1.84
N GLU A 76 10.88 6.94 1.70
CA GLU A 76 11.40 8.27 2.05
C GLU A 76 11.29 8.56 3.56
N THR A 77 10.28 8.01 4.23
CA THR A 77 9.97 8.30 5.65
C THR A 77 10.82 7.47 6.61
N TYR A 78 11.06 6.20 6.30
CA TYR A 78 11.70 5.25 7.21
C TYR A 78 13.02 4.72 6.62
N ALA A 79 14.15 5.16 7.19
CA ALA A 79 15.47 4.73 6.73
C ALA A 79 15.77 3.24 6.96
N ASN A 80 15.07 2.62 7.91
CA ASN A 80 15.17 1.22 8.32
C ASN A 80 14.24 0.28 7.54
N LEU A 81 13.46 0.78 6.58
CA LEU A 81 12.59 -0.07 5.77
C LEU A 81 13.23 -0.43 4.43
N HIS A 82 13.22 -1.73 4.13
CA HIS A 82 13.54 -2.26 2.82
C HIS A 82 12.26 -2.36 2.00
N MET A 83 12.04 -1.40 1.12
CA MET A 83 10.88 -1.40 0.24
C MET A 83 11.06 -2.37 -0.92
N ARG A 84 10.02 -3.17 -1.19
CA ARG A 84 9.95 -4.09 -2.33
C ARG A 84 8.62 -3.89 -3.03
N ASP A 85 8.69 -3.75 -4.35
CA ASP A 85 7.52 -3.78 -5.20
C ASP A 85 7.04 -5.23 -5.35
N PHE A 86 5.72 -5.44 -5.25
CA PHE A 86 5.14 -6.77 -5.35
C PHE A 86 5.43 -7.43 -6.69
N TRP A 87 5.39 -6.68 -7.81
CA TRP A 87 5.61 -7.28 -9.13
C TRP A 87 7.05 -7.75 -9.31
N SER A 88 8.00 -7.01 -8.74
CA SER A 88 9.41 -7.42 -8.68
C SER A 88 9.56 -8.73 -7.91
N VAL A 89 8.93 -8.84 -6.74
CA VAL A 89 8.91 -10.10 -5.96
C VAL A 89 8.23 -11.21 -6.75
N TYR A 90 7.08 -10.93 -7.38
CA TYR A 90 6.39 -11.94 -8.19
C TYR A 90 7.26 -12.42 -9.35
N ASP A 91 7.98 -11.54 -10.04
CA ASP A 91 8.86 -11.92 -11.15
C ASP A 91 10.02 -12.82 -10.71
N GLU A 92 10.51 -12.66 -9.49
CA GLU A 92 11.54 -13.53 -8.89
C GLU A 92 11.00 -14.95 -8.60
N TYR A 93 9.76 -15.06 -8.11
CA TYR A 93 9.19 -16.32 -7.62
C TYR A 93 8.17 -16.98 -8.56
N LYS A 94 7.73 -16.33 -9.65
CA LYS A 94 6.68 -16.83 -10.55
C LYS A 94 7.00 -18.17 -11.20
N THR A 95 8.28 -18.52 -11.31
CA THR A 95 8.71 -19.83 -11.85
C THR A 95 8.40 -20.99 -10.90
N ILE A 96 8.32 -20.72 -9.59
CA ILE A 96 8.06 -21.71 -8.53
C ILE A 96 6.59 -21.63 -8.09
N TYR A 97 6.08 -20.41 -7.91
CA TYR A 97 4.71 -20.12 -7.48
C TYR A 97 4.04 -19.13 -8.45
N PRO A 98 3.51 -19.62 -9.58
CA PRO A 98 2.78 -18.78 -10.52
C PRO A 98 1.41 -18.38 -9.98
N LEU A 99 0.96 -17.16 -10.30
CA LEU A 99 -0.41 -16.71 -9.98
C LEU A 99 -1.44 -17.27 -10.98
N GLY A 100 -1.01 -17.73 -12.15
CA GLY A 100 -1.90 -18.25 -13.20
C GLY A 100 -2.92 -17.19 -13.65
N ASP A 101 -4.18 -17.60 -13.81
CA ASP A 101 -5.29 -16.73 -14.24
C ASP A 101 -5.54 -15.53 -13.31
N ASN A 102 -5.04 -15.59 -12.06
CA ASN A 102 -5.20 -14.49 -11.11
C ASN A 102 -4.25 -13.32 -11.39
N GLU A 103 -3.18 -13.51 -12.16
CA GLU A 103 -2.28 -12.41 -12.52
C GLU A 103 -3.01 -11.33 -13.32
N ALA A 104 -3.75 -11.74 -14.37
CA ALA A 104 -4.52 -10.81 -15.20
C ALA A 104 -5.58 -10.08 -14.38
N LYS A 105 -6.31 -10.81 -13.52
CA LYS A 105 -7.31 -10.22 -12.62
C LYS A 105 -6.70 -9.20 -11.66
N LEU A 106 -5.52 -9.49 -11.10
CA LEU A 106 -4.82 -8.58 -10.20
C LEU A 106 -4.37 -7.31 -10.92
N ARG A 107 -3.87 -7.43 -12.15
CA ARG A 107 -3.49 -6.26 -12.97
C ARG A 107 -4.70 -5.37 -13.29
N ASP A 108 -5.81 -5.98 -13.72
CA ASP A 108 -7.05 -5.24 -14.01
C ASP A 108 -7.63 -4.57 -12.76
N ALA A 109 -7.61 -5.26 -11.62
CA ALA A 109 -8.03 -4.72 -10.34
C ALA A 109 -7.15 -3.53 -9.91
N LEU A 110 -5.83 -3.60 -10.07
CA LEU A 110 -4.94 -2.49 -9.76
C LEU A 110 -5.15 -1.29 -10.68
N ASP A 111 -5.33 -1.50 -11.98
CA ASP A 111 -5.55 -0.40 -12.91
C ASP A 111 -6.87 0.33 -12.59
N SER A 112 -7.94 -0.44 -12.35
CA SER A 112 -9.25 0.12 -11.98
C SER A 112 -9.25 0.80 -10.60
N THR A 113 -8.52 0.27 -9.61
CA THR A 113 -8.53 0.81 -8.24
C THR A 113 -7.48 1.87 -7.98
N MET A 114 -6.26 1.75 -8.51
CA MET A 114 -5.14 2.65 -8.21
C MET A 114 -5.02 3.77 -9.24
N CYS A 115 -5.23 3.51 -10.53
CA CYS A 115 -5.09 4.52 -11.60
C CYS A 115 -6.35 5.36 -11.80
N ALA A 116 -7.53 4.89 -11.36
CA ALA A 116 -8.72 5.75 -11.37
C ALA A 116 -8.44 6.99 -10.51
N PRO A 117 -8.80 8.22 -10.90
CA PRO A 117 -8.61 9.36 -10.02
C PRO A 117 -9.35 9.14 -8.70
N ALA A 118 -8.69 9.38 -7.57
CA ALA A 118 -9.39 9.47 -6.29
C ALA A 118 -10.60 10.40 -6.46
N PRO A 119 -11.74 10.15 -5.78
CA PRO A 119 -12.96 10.94 -5.95
C PRO A 119 -12.84 12.35 -5.36
N ILE A 120 -11.67 12.98 -5.43
CA ILE A 120 -11.43 14.39 -5.13
C ILE A 120 -12.39 15.27 -5.95
N LYS A 121 -12.69 14.89 -7.20
CA LYS A 121 -13.71 15.59 -8.02
C LYS A 121 -15.13 15.44 -7.45
N ALA A 122 -15.49 14.30 -6.88
CA ALA A 122 -16.81 14.07 -6.28
C ALA A 122 -16.93 14.68 -4.87
N MET A 123 -15.81 14.89 -4.17
CA MET A 123 -15.77 15.55 -2.85
C MET A 123 -15.58 17.07 -2.93
N ARG A 124 -15.25 17.62 -4.10
CA ARG A 124 -15.08 19.08 -4.32
C ARG A 124 -16.30 19.90 -3.90
N PRO A 125 -17.55 19.50 -4.21
CA PRO A 125 -18.73 20.26 -3.79
C PRO A 125 -18.85 20.37 -2.27
N PHE A 126 -18.61 19.26 -1.57
CA PHE A 126 -18.62 19.21 -0.10
C PHE A 126 -17.50 20.07 0.51
N PHE A 127 -16.29 20.04 -0.07
CA PHE A 127 -15.17 20.87 0.39
C PHE A 127 -15.42 22.36 0.18
N ASP A 128 -16.06 22.74 -0.92
CA ASP A 128 -16.41 24.12 -1.22
C ASP A 128 -17.53 24.62 -0.29
N GLU A 129 -18.52 23.77 -0.01
CA GLU A 129 -19.61 24.04 0.97
C GLU A 129 -19.09 24.14 2.42
N TRP A 130 -18.16 23.26 2.81
CA TRP A 130 -17.51 23.35 4.13
C TRP A 130 -16.66 24.61 4.27
N LYS A 131 -15.92 25.00 3.21
CA LYS A 131 -15.13 26.24 3.21
C LYS A 131 -16.01 27.47 3.39
N THR A 132 -17.11 27.59 2.65
CA THR A 132 -18.03 28.72 2.78
C THR A 132 -18.69 28.78 4.15
N TRP A 133 -19.09 27.63 4.71
CA TRP A 133 -19.59 27.56 6.08
C TRP A 133 -18.53 28.02 7.10
N SER A 134 -17.29 27.53 6.98
CA SER A 134 -16.19 27.85 7.92
C SER A 134 -15.83 29.34 7.95
N THR A 135 -15.94 30.06 6.83
CA THR A 135 -15.69 31.49 6.77
C THR A 135 -16.87 32.33 7.26
N SER A 136 -18.10 31.83 7.16
CA SER A 136 -19.30 32.52 7.64
C SER A 136 -19.48 32.50 9.18
N HIS A 137 -18.76 31.63 9.89
CA HIS A 137 -18.87 31.45 11.34
C HIS A 137 -17.59 31.81 12.12
N ARG A 138 -16.67 32.56 11.51
CA ARG A 138 -15.64 33.27 12.28
C ARG A 138 -16.28 34.48 12.97
N GLU A 139 -16.49 34.39 14.28
CA GLU A 139 -16.80 35.58 15.10
C GLU A 139 -15.67 36.62 14.91
N PRO A 140 -15.99 37.93 14.85
CA PRO A 140 -14.98 38.96 14.82
C PRO A 140 -14.20 38.93 16.15
N GLU A 141 -12.88 38.75 16.07
CA GLU A 141 -11.98 38.97 17.20
C GLU A 141 -12.22 40.40 17.74
N LYS A 142 -12.50 40.48 19.04
CA LYS A 142 -12.67 41.74 19.78
C LYS A 142 -11.35 42.50 19.90
#